data_AF-A0A7S2D8L0-F1
#
_entry.id   AF-A0A7S2D8L0-F1
#
_cell.length_a   1.000
_cell.length_b   1.000
_cell.length_c   1.000
_cell.angle_alpha   90.00
_cell.angle_beta   90.00
_cell.angle_gamma   90.00
#
_symmetry.space_group_name_H-M   'P 1'
#
loop_
_entity.id
_entity.type
_entity.pdbx_description
1 polymer ?
#
loop_
_entity_poly.entity_id
_entity_poly.type
_entity_poly.pdbx_seq_one_letter_code
_entity_poly.pdbx_strand_id
1 'polypeptide(L)'
;MSTSTRLLLLLPAWASAALLQTPACPGTAASNPRAAVRCGASLDPAEYDPEKGGLSTLTTERPEGSHGTGYRFMPLSSMSKEPAPALVCIAGAYPGLTADQLLAPQALPFAPAGRWNYHVLRGDVCSTGFVALPGSSLLDSHPNTVAVVCDSYSLGLEFADGQQHEVLALIDRSDIAALDASQHDDQTFYAFADEAGAVQIRWLATVPAGWRILGRLLYAQMPYIHRPGSAGGFAEDSDEFEF
;
A
#
# COMPACT_ATOMS: atom_id res chain seq x y z
N MET A 1 -4.05 54.62 -36.36
CA MET A 1 -5.01 54.76 -35.24
C MET A 1 -5.07 53.40 -34.56
N SER A 2 -4.56 53.35 -33.33
CA SER A 2 -4.28 52.14 -32.56
C SER A 2 -5.44 51.86 -31.61
N THR A 3 -6.03 50.67 -31.67
CA THR A 3 -7.01 50.20 -30.69
C THR A 3 -6.46 48.97 -30.00
N SER A 4 -6.07 49.21 -28.75
CA SER A 4 -5.51 48.29 -27.78
C SER A 4 -6.63 47.44 -27.16
N THR A 5 -6.62 46.13 -27.40
CA THR A 5 -7.52 45.17 -26.74
C THR A 5 -6.81 44.60 -25.53
N ARG A 6 -7.31 44.93 -24.33
CA ARG A 6 -6.78 44.51 -23.04
C ARG A 6 -7.18 43.07 -22.73
N LEU A 7 -6.16 42.26 -22.42
CA LEU A 7 -6.24 40.92 -21.88
C LEU A 7 -6.64 41.00 -20.39
N LEU A 8 -7.76 40.38 -20.01
CA LEU A 8 -8.23 40.29 -18.62
C LEU A 8 -7.74 38.95 -18.03
N LEU A 9 -6.69 39.01 -17.22
CA LEU A 9 -6.19 37.88 -16.41
C LEU A 9 -7.04 37.79 -15.13
N LEU A 10 -7.83 36.72 -15.01
CA LEU A 10 -8.49 36.32 -13.77
C LEU A 10 -7.52 35.44 -12.97
N LEU A 11 -6.92 36.00 -11.93
CA LEU A 11 -6.22 35.25 -10.89
C LEU A 11 -7.24 34.68 -9.90
N PRO A 12 -7.17 33.39 -9.51
CA PRO A 12 -7.89 32.93 -8.33
C PRO A 12 -7.19 33.44 -7.06
N ALA A 13 -7.95 34.14 -6.25
CA ALA A 13 -7.55 34.65 -4.95
C ALA A 13 -7.29 33.50 -3.96
N TRP A 14 -6.11 33.52 -3.32
CA TRP A 14 -5.84 32.76 -2.11
C TRP A 14 -6.78 33.22 -0.99
N ALA A 15 -7.62 32.31 -0.51
CA ALA A 15 -8.38 32.49 0.72
C ALA A 15 -7.61 31.86 1.89
N SER A 16 -6.99 32.71 2.70
CA SER A 16 -6.54 32.38 4.05
C SER A 16 -7.74 32.44 5.00
N ALA A 17 -8.06 31.32 5.67
CA ALA A 17 -8.88 31.23 6.88
C ALA A 17 -8.85 29.74 7.34
N ALA A 18 -8.77 29.35 8.60
CA ALA A 18 -8.66 30.05 9.87
C ALA A 18 -8.08 29.01 10.86
N LEU A 19 -7.28 29.48 11.82
CA LEU A 19 -6.88 28.71 13.00
C LEU A 19 -8.16 28.36 13.80
N LEU A 20 -8.57 27.10 13.76
CA LEU A 20 -9.49 26.56 14.76
C LEU A 20 -8.70 26.33 16.05
N GLN A 21 -8.75 27.33 16.93
CA GLN A 21 -8.44 27.18 18.34
C GLN A 21 -9.45 26.19 18.94
N THR A 22 -8.99 25.02 19.34
CA THR A 22 -9.76 24.11 20.19
C THR A 22 -9.84 24.71 21.59
N PRO A 23 -11.02 24.74 22.24
CA PRO A 23 -11.12 25.17 23.62
C PRO A 23 -10.41 24.18 24.53
N ALA A 24 -9.49 24.68 25.36
CA ALA A 24 -8.91 23.95 26.46
C ALA A 24 -10.01 23.62 27.48
N CYS A 25 -10.23 22.33 27.75
CA CYS A 25 -11.05 21.88 28.87
C CYS A 25 -10.32 22.13 30.20
N PRO A 26 -10.87 22.90 31.14
CA PRO A 26 -10.43 22.89 32.53
C PRO A 26 -11.31 21.87 33.28
N GLY A 27 -10.72 20.77 33.76
CA GLY A 27 -11.52 19.76 34.47
C GLY A 27 -10.69 18.64 35.07
N THR A 28 -10.16 18.91 36.26
CA THR A 28 -9.94 17.96 37.37
C THR A 28 -9.51 16.54 37.00
N ALA A 29 -8.21 16.29 37.17
CA ALA A 29 -7.65 14.95 37.34
C ALA A 29 -8.33 14.25 38.53
N ALA A 30 -9.33 13.40 38.24
CA ALA A 30 -9.77 12.40 39.18
C ALA A 30 -8.66 11.35 39.31
N SER A 31 -8.06 11.29 40.50
CA SER A 31 -7.12 10.26 40.90
C SER A 31 -7.81 8.89 40.82
N ASN A 32 -7.60 8.15 39.74
CA ASN A 32 -7.86 6.72 39.73
C ASN A 32 -6.78 6.03 40.56
N PRO A 33 -7.11 5.39 41.70
CA PRO A 33 -6.16 4.48 42.32
C PRO A 33 -5.99 3.30 41.36
N ARG A 34 -4.85 3.27 40.65
CA ARG A 34 -4.35 2.04 40.03
C ARG A 34 -4.25 1.01 41.15
N ALA A 35 -5.19 0.08 41.20
CA ALA A 35 -4.99 -1.18 41.91
C ALA A 35 -3.78 -1.85 41.24
N ALA A 36 -2.63 -1.80 41.93
CA ALA A 36 -1.46 -2.54 41.52
C ALA A 36 -1.79 -4.02 41.65
N VAL A 37 -2.09 -4.67 40.52
CA VAL A 37 -2.13 -6.13 40.45
C VAL A 37 -0.69 -6.59 40.68
N ARG A 38 -0.42 -7.09 41.88
CA ARG A 38 0.82 -7.80 42.20
C ARG A 38 0.82 -9.10 41.42
N CYS A 39 1.47 -9.13 40.27
CA CYS A 39 1.82 -10.39 39.60
C CYS A 39 3.06 -10.95 40.30
N GLY A 40 2.85 -11.58 41.44
CA GLY A 40 3.87 -12.31 42.19
C GLY A 40 3.65 -13.80 42.03
N ALA A 41 4.05 -14.35 40.90
CA ALA A 41 4.25 -15.79 40.74
C ALA A 41 5.69 -15.99 40.30
N SER A 42 6.60 -16.17 41.27
CA SER A 42 7.93 -16.70 40.95
C SER A 42 7.73 -18.18 40.61
N LEU A 43 7.81 -18.51 39.32
CA LEU A 43 7.83 -19.89 38.87
C LEU A 43 9.19 -20.50 39.22
N ASP A 44 9.18 -21.61 39.94
CA ASP A 44 10.38 -22.39 40.23
C ASP A 44 10.87 -23.05 38.93
N PRO A 45 12.08 -22.75 38.44
CA PRO A 45 12.59 -23.31 37.19
C PRO A 45 12.81 -24.83 37.25
N ALA A 46 12.79 -25.45 38.42
CA ALA A 46 12.90 -26.90 38.57
C ALA A 46 11.57 -27.65 38.28
N GLU A 47 10.43 -26.94 38.23
CA GLU A 47 9.09 -27.52 38.06
C GLU A 47 8.49 -27.26 36.66
N TYR A 48 9.21 -26.53 35.81
CA TYR A 48 8.78 -26.19 34.45
C TYR A 48 9.07 -27.32 33.46
N ASP A 49 8.04 -28.12 33.14
CA ASP A 49 8.05 -29.10 32.06
C ASP A 49 7.38 -28.51 30.81
N PRO A 50 8.15 -28.14 29.77
CA PRO A 50 7.60 -27.54 28.55
C PRO A 50 6.73 -28.49 27.74
N GLU A 51 6.80 -29.82 27.96
CA GLU A 51 5.94 -30.80 27.29
C GLU A 51 4.59 -31.03 28.01
N LYS A 52 4.46 -30.54 29.25
CA LYS A 52 3.18 -30.40 29.97
C LYS A 52 2.60 -28.99 29.92
N GLY A 53 3.06 -28.18 28.97
CA GLY A 53 2.67 -26.78 28.85
C GLY A 53 1.16 -26.59 28.61
N GLY A 54 0.45 -26.10 29.63
CA GLY A 54 -0.77 -25.30 29.41
C GLY A 54 -2.04 -25.65 30.18
N LEU A 55 -2.09 -26.73 30.98
CA LEU A 55 -3.34 -27.13 31.66
C LEU A 55 -3.37 -26.99 33.19
N SER A 56 -2.24 -26.83 33.88
CA SER A 56 -2.18 -27.07 35.33
C SER A 56 -2.25 -25.85 36.26
N THR A 57 -2.40 -24.63 35.74
CA THR A 57 -2.69 -23.44 36.58
C THR A 57 -3.98 -22.76 36.16
N LEU A 58 -5.04 -23.56 36.03
CA LEU A 58 -6.41 -23.07 36.10
C LEU A 58 -6.65 -22.55 37.53
N THR A 59 -6.44 -21.25 37.73
CA THR A 59 -7.24 -20.54 38.73
C THR A 59 -8.71 -20.86 38.44
N THR A 60 -9.40 -21.34 39.46
CA THR A 60 -10.61 -22.17 39.35
C THR A 60 -11.84 -21.46 38.79
N GLU A 61 -11.74 -20.18 38.40
CA GLU A 61 -12.83 -19.44 37.77
C GLU A 61 -12.28 -18.63 36.59
N ARG A 62 -12.21 -19.26 35.40
CA ARG A 62 -12.10 -18.50 34.16
C ARG A 62 -13.36 -17.64 34.03
N PRO A 63 -13.25 -16.35 33.65
CA PRO A 63 -14.41 -15.51 33.43
C PRO A 63 -15.40 -16.17 32.48
N GLU A 64 -16.69 -16.16 32.84
CA GLU A 64 -17.76 -16.63 31.97
C GLU A 64 -17.69 -15.90 30.62
N GLY A 65 -17.75 -16.65 29.52
CA GLY A 65 -17.61 -16.11 28.16
C GLY A 65 -16.17 -16.08 27.62
N SER A 66 -15.17 -16.51 28.40
CA SER A 66 -13.80 -16.66 27.89
C SER A 66 -13.64 -17.90 26.99
N HIS A 67 -12.62 -17.90 26.13
CA HIS A 67 -12.30 -19.03 25.25
C HIS A 67 -12.16 -20.33 26.07
N GLY A 68 -12.92 -21.36 25.67
CA GLY A 68 -12.98 -22.65 26.35
C GLY A 68 -13.99 -22.73 27.50
N THR A 69 -14.80 -21.69 27.76
CA THR A 69 -15.92 -21.79 28.71
C THR A 69 -17.20 -22.24 28.00
N GLY A 70 -17.93 -23.16 28.64
CA GLY A 70 -19.19 -23.70 28.09
C GLY A 70 -19.05 -24.37 26.71
N TYR A 71 -17.91 -25.03 26.45
CA TYR A 71 -17.57 -25.64 25.14
C TYR A 71 -17.55 -24.66 23.96
N ARG A 72 -17.40 -23.36 24.23
CA ARG A 72 -17.28 -22.32 23.20
C ARG A 72 -15.82 -21.96 23.02
N PHE A 73 -15.34 -22.07 21.79
CA PHE A 73 -13.97 -21.71 21.42
C PHE A 73 -14.03 -20.49 20.52
N MET A 74 -13.27 -19.46 20.87
CA MET A 74 -13.03 -18.33 19.98
C MET A 74 -12.41 -18.86 18.68
N PRO A 75 -12.95 -18.50 17.49
CA PRO A 75 -12.29 -18.77 16.23
C PRO A 75 -10.93 -18.07 16.21
N LEU A 76 -9.85 -18.85 16.07
CA LEU A 76 -8.49 -18.34 16.01
C LEU A 76 -7.90 -18.71 14.65
N SER A 77 -7.18 -17.76 14.04
CA SER A 77 -6.35 -17.99 12.87
C SER A 77 -4.97 -17.41 13.17
N SER A 78 -3.93 -18.20 12.93
CA SER A 78 -2.55 -17.72 12.97
C SER A 78 -2.18 -17.10 11.62
N MET A 79 -1.34 -16.06 11.64
CA MET A 79 -0.76 -15.51 10.42
C MET A 79 0.21 -16.51 9.78
N SER A 80 0.23 -16.57 8.45
CA SER A 80 1.24 -17.34 7.72
C SER A 80 2.63 -16.68 7.85
N LYS A 81 3.67 -17.43 7.49
CA LYS A 81 5.05 -16.92 7.38
C LYS A 81 5.33 -16.30 6.01
N GLU A 82 4.34 -16.27 5.15
CA GLU A 82 4.46 -15.68 3.81
C GLU A 82 4.47 -14.15 3.90
N PRO A 83 4.91 -13.45 2.85
CA PRO A 83 4.80 -12.00 2.77
C PRO A 83 3.39 -11.53 3.14
N ALA A 84 3.31 -10.55 4.03
CA ALA A 84 2.03 -9.98 4.43
C ALA A 84 1.46 -9.12 3.29
N PRO A 85 0.13 -8.97 3.18
CA PRO A 85 -0.47 -8.01 2.25
C PRO A 85 0.13 -6.61 2.41
N ALA A 86 0.45 -5.98 1.28
CA ALA A 86 1.09 -4.68 1.25
C ALA A 86 0.05 -3.57 1.05
N LEU A 87 0.16 -2.49 1.82
CA LEU A 87 -0.58 -1.25 1.57
C LEU A 87 0.31 -0.28 0.79
N VAL A 88 -0.12 0.11 -0.40
CA VAL A 88 0.63 1.00 -1.29
C VAL A 88 -0.20 2.25 -1.57
N CYS A 89 0.35 3.44 -1.33
CA CYS A 89 -0.34 4.68 -1.69
C CYS A 89 -0.40 4.84 -3.21
N ILE A 90 -1.51 5.40 -3.69
CA ILE A 90 -1.71 5.76 -5.10
C ILE A 90 -1.14 7.16 -5.32
N ALA A 91 -0.28 7.32 -6.32
CA ALA A 91 0.25 8.62 -6.71
C ALA A 91 -0.76 9.42 -7.54
N GLY A 92 -1.42 8.77 -8.49
CA GLY A 92 -2.37 9.39 -9.40
C GLY A 92 -2.68 8.50 -10.60
N ALA A 93 -3.21 9.12 -11.65
CA ALA A 93 -3.58 8.44 -12.88
C ALA A 93 -2.63 8.79 -14.04
N TYR A 94 -2.26 7.80 -14.83
CA TYR A 94 -1.48 7.93 -16.06
C TYR A 94 -2.33 7.51 -17.27
N PRO A 95 -2.38 8.30 -18.35
CA PRO A 95 -1.55 9.49 -18.65
C PRO A 95 -2.02 10.75 -17.92
N GLY A 96 -1.13 11.75 -17.82
CA GLY A 96 -1.39 13.05 -17.17
C GLY A 96 -0.79 13.23 -15.78
N LEU A 97 -0.16 12.19 -15.23
CA LEU A 97 0.58 12.24 -13.97
C LEU A 97 1.81 13.16 -14.08
N THR A 98 2.04 14.00 -13.07
CA THR A 98 3.27 14.80 -12.96
C THR A 98 4.32 14.14 -12.07
N ALA A 99 5.58 14.52 -12.25
CA ALA A 99 6.68 14.01 -11.44
C ALA A 99 6.47 14.28 -9.95
N ASP A 100 5.96 15.47 -9.61
CA ASP A 100 5.67 15.84 -8.22
C ASP A 100 4.57 14.96 -7.63
N GLN A 101 3.53 14.62 -8.40
CA GLN A 101 2.48 13.70 -7.97
C GLN A 101 3.01 12.28 -7.76
N LEU A 102 3.92 11.80 -8.60
CA LEU A 102 4.55 10.49 -8.42
C LEU A 102 5.42 10.43 -7.15
N LEU A 103 6.10 11.52 -6.83
CA LEU A 103 7.01 11.62 -5.68
C LEU A 103 6.29 12.02 -4.37
N ALA A 104 5.08 12.56 -4.45
CA ALA A 104 4.36 13.06 -3.28
C ALA A 104 3.99 12.00 -2.23
N PRO A 105 3.50 10.79 -2.60
CA PRO A 105 3.09 9.81 -1.60
C PRO A 105 4.24 9.36 -0.72
N GLN A 106 3.97 9.23 0.58
CA GLN A 106 4.93 8.66 1.51
C GLN A 106 4.88 7.13 1.43
N ALA A 107 6.05 6.49 1.36
CA ALA A 107 6.15 5.05 1.44
C ALA A 107 5.62 4.53 2.78
N LEU A 108 4.79 3.49 2.74
CA LEU A 108 4.28 2.82 3.93
C LEU A 108 5.17 1.60 4.24
N PRO A 109 5.60 1.41 5.49
CA PRO A 109 6.42 0.25 5.84
C PRO A 109 5.64 -1.06 5.68
N PHE A 110 6.24 -2.08 5.06
CA PHE A 110 5.65 -3.41 4.98
C PHE A 110 5.81 -4.18 6.30
N ALA A 111 4.84 -5.05 6.60
CA ALA A 111 4.89 -5.87 7.80
C ALA A 111 5.90 -7.01 7.62
N PRO A 112 6.80 -7.26 8.59
CA PRO A 112 7.64 -8.45 8.55
C PRO A 112 6.81 -9.73 8.57
N ALA A 113 7.29 -10.79 7.92
CA ALA A 113 6.65 -12.10 7.90
C ALA A 113 6.25 -12.59 9.31
N GLY A 114 5.00 -13.06 9.44
CA GLY A 114 4.42 -13.51 10.70
C GLY A 114 4.12 -12.40 11.72
N ARG A 115 4.18 -11.12 11.34
CA ARG A 115 3.87 -9.97 12.19
C ARG A 115 2.78 -9.08 11.58
N TRP A 116 2.15 -8.30 12.44
CA TRP A 116 1.21 -7.26 12.04
C TRP A 116 1.93 -5.92 11.91
N ASN A 117 1.52 -5.13 10.91
CA ASN A 117 1.77 -3.70 10.88
C ASN A 117 0.44 -2.97 10.83
N TYR A 118 0.31 -1.90 11.62
CA TYR A 118 -0.91 -1.12 11.73
C TYR A 118 -0.64 0.29 11.23
N HIS A 119 -1.36 0.69 10.19
CA HIS A 119 -1.27 2.02 9.62
C HIS A 119 -2.47 2.86 10.04
N VAL A 120 -2.19 4.01 10.65
CA VAL A 120 -3.21 5.05 10.84
C VAL A 120 -3.08 6.00 9.67
N LEU A 121 -3.88 5.76 8.63
CA LEU A 121 -3.85 6.55 7.41
C LEU A 121 -4.54 7.90 7.67
N ARG A 122 -3.73 8.96 7.66
CA ARG A 122 -4.21 10.34 7.66
C ARG A 122 -4.18 10.86 6.22
N GLY A 123 -5.09 11.78 5.89
CA GLY A 123 -5.30 12.24 4.50
C GLY A 123 -4.11 12.95 3.86
N ASP A 124 -3.10 13.32 4.64
CA ASP A 124 -1.83 13.88 4.18
C ASP A 124 -0.86 12.82 3.63
N VAL A 125 -0.93 11.57 4.10
CA VAL A 125 0.01 10.50 3.75
C VAL A 125 -0.32 9.86 2.39
N CYS A 126 -1.61 9.63 2.14
CA CYS A 126 -2.12 9.11 0.86
C CYS A 126 -3.29 9.99 0.37
N SER A 127 -3.00 11.19 -0.13
CA SER A 127 -4.02 12.16 -0.54
C SER A 127 -4.94 11.65 -1.66
N THR A 128 -4.41 10.84 -2.57
CA THR A 128 -5.17 10.23 -3.67
C THR A 128 -5.85 8.91 -3.26
N GLY A 129 -5.38 8.27 -2.19
CA GLY A 129 -5.86 6.96 -1.73
C GLY A 129 -4.76 5.89 -1.71
N PHE A 130 -5.14 4.66 -1.44
CA PHE A 130 -4.23 3.51 -1.32
C PHE A 130 -4.90 2.24 -1.82
N VAL A 131 -4.09 1.22 -2.09
CA VAL A 131 -4.51 -0.11 -2.52
C VAL A 131 -3.87 -1.18 -1.64
N ALA A 132 -4.63 -2.23 -1.34
CA ALA A 132 -4.13 -3.41 -0.66
C ALA A 132 -3.77 -4.47 -1.72
N LEU A 133 -2.51 -4.91 -1.71
CA LEU A 133 -1.98 -5.88 -2.65
C LEU A 133 -1.67 -7.19 -1.92
N PRO A 134 -1.80 -8.35 -2.60
CA PRO A 134 -1.27 -9.59 -2.08
C PRO A 134 0.21 -9.44 -1.71
N GLY A 135 0.62 -10.12 -0.64
CA GLY A 135 2.01 -10.13 -0.23
C GLY A 135 2.90 -10.71 -1.32
N SER A 136 4.03 -10.06 -1.58
CA SER A 136 5.01 -10.50 -2.59
C SER A 136 6.41 -10.19 -2.10
N SER A 137 7.32 -11.15 -2.23
CA SER A 137 8.75 -10.95 -1.95
C SER A 137 9.36 -9.82 -2.80
N LEU A 138 8.76 -9.55 -3.97
CA LEU A 138 9.16 -8.43 -4.81
C LEU A 138 8.79 -7.10 -4.16
N LEU A 139 7.62 -6.98 -3.52
CA LEU A 139 7.27 -5.76 -2.79
C LEU A 139 8.10 -5.62 -1.52
N ASP A 140 8.33 -6.71 -0.78
CA ASP A 140 9.15 -6.68 0.44
C ASP A 140 10.58 -6.15 0.19
N SER A 141 11.14 -6.42 -0.99
CA SER A 141 12.46 -5.91 -1.40
C SER A 141 12.45 -4.47 -1.92
N HIS A 142 11.28 -3.88 -2.17
CA HIS A 142 11.11 -2.53 -2.73
C HIS A 142 10.14 -1.70 -1.87
N PRO A 143 10.54 -1.29 -0.64
CA PRO A 143 9.66 -0.60 0.31
C PRO A 143 9.22 0.80 -0.14
N ASN A 144 9.89 1.40 -1.12
CA ASN A 144 9.54 2.72 -1.66
C ASN A 144 8.66 2.64 -2.92
N THR A 145 7.82 1.61 -2.99
CA THR A 145 6.88 1.38 -4.08
C THR A 145 5.65 2.29 -3.95
N VAL A 146 5.22 2.86 -5.07
CA VAL A 146 3.96 3.60 -5.21
C VAL A 146 3.12 3.00 -6.34
N ALA A 147 1.82 3.12 -6.23
CA ALA A 147 0.90 2.65 -7.26
C ALA A 147 0.47 3.81 -8.17
N VAL A 148 0.37 3.53 -9.47
CA VAL A 148 -0.18 4.45 -10.47
C VAL A 148 -1.33 3.75 -11.17
N VAL A 149 -2.48 4.41 -11.22
CA VAL A 149 -3.64 3.94 -11.96
C VAL A 149 -3.41 4.27 -13.42
N CYS A 150 -3.24 3.25 -14.25
CA CYS A 150 -2.89 3.40 -15.64
C CYS A 150 -4.03 2.96 -16.53
N ASP A 151 -4.19 3.68 -17.62
CA ASP A 151 -4.85 3.15 -18.79
C ASP A 151 -3.96 2.10 -19.50
N SER A 152 -4.52 0.94 -19.87
CA SER A 152 -3.81 -0.14 -20.54
C SER A 152 -3.16 0.26 -21.85
N TYR A 153 -3.88 1.02 -22.70
CA TYR A 153 -3.34 1.45 -24.00
C TYR A 153 -2.17 2.40 -23.84
N SER A 154 -2.22 3.26 -22.81
CA SER A 154 -1.15 4.19 -22.50
C SER A 154 0.14 3.48 -22.04
N LEU A 155 0.03 2.23 -21.55
CA LEU A 155 1.17 1.35 -21.26
C LEU A 155 1.54 0.42 -22.44
N GLY A 156 0.77 0.44 -23.54
CA GLY A 156 0.94 -0.49 -24.66
C GLY A 156 0.52 -1.92 -24.33
N LEU A 157 -0.38 -2.11 -23.36
CA LEU A 157 -0.93 -3.43 -23.02
C LEU A 157 -2.18 -3.71 -23.85
N GLU A 158 -2.16 -4.82 -24.59
CA GLU A 158 -3.27 -5.30 -25.39
C GLU A 158 -3.97 -6.49 -24.71
N PHE A 159 -5.29 -6.44 -24.67
CA PHE A 159 -6.12 -7.51 -24.11
C PHE A 159 -6.85 -8.28 -25.21
N ALA A 160 -7.12 -9.56 -24.95
CA ALA A 160 -7.76 -10.44 -25.94
C ALA A 160 -9.20 -10.05 -26.28
N ASP A 161 -9.88 -9.30 -25.42
CA ASP A 161 -11.21 -8.74 -25.67
C ASP A 161 -11.18 -7.44 -26.50
N GLY A 162 -9.98 -6.94 -26.80
CA GLY A 162 -9.76 -5.69 -27.52
C GLY A 162 -10.24 -4.46 -26.75
N GLN A 163 -10.59 -4.58 -25.48
CA GLN A 163 -11.07 -3.46 -24.67
C GLN A 163 -9.93 -2.79 -23.91
N GLN A 164 -10.19 -1.55 -23.53
CA GLN A 164 -9.35 -0.76 -22.66
C GLN A 164 -9.65 -1.11 -21.20
N HIS A 165 -8.61 -1.37 -20.42
CA HIS A 165 -8.75 -1.75 -19.01
C HIS A 165 -7.90 -0.85 -18.11
N GLU A 166 -8.39 -0.62 -16.91
CA GLU A 166 -7.61 0.03 -15.86
C GLU A 166 -6.60 -0.97 -15.29
N VAL A 167 -5.33 -0.60 -15.26
CA VAL A 167 -4.21 -1.42 -14.80
C VAL A 167 -3.46 -0.68 -13.72
N LEU A 168 -3.00 -1.39 -12.69
CA LEU A 168 -2.24 -0.80 -11.60
C LEU A 168 -0.73 -0.99 -11.83
N ALA A 169 0.00 0.06 -12.17
CA ALA A 169 1.45 0.02 -12.31
C ALA A 169 2.13 0.30 -10.97
N LEU A 170 3.06 -0.58 -10.56
CA LEU A 170 3.81 -0.41 -9.32
C LEU A 170 5.22 0.06 -9.61
N ILE A 171 5.57 1.24 -9.10
CA ILE A 171 6.85 1.90 -9.38
C ILE A 171 7.64 2.00 -8.08
N ASP A 172 8.83 1.41 -8.08
CA ASP A 172 9.82 1.63 -7.01
C ASP A 172 10.63 2.90 -7.29
N ARG A 173 10.51 3.87 -6.39
CA ARG A 173 11.23 5.15 -6.47
C ARG A 173 12.62 5.10 -5.86
N SER A 174 13.01 3.98 -5.25
CA SER A 174 14.33 3.78 -4.66
C SER A 174 15.34 3.10 -5.59
N ASP A 175 14.95 2.83 -6.83
CA ASP A 175 15.84 2.24 -7.84
C ASP A 175 17.10 3.09 -8.04
N ILE A 176 18.24 2.43 -8.19
CA ILE A 176 19.53 3.12 -8.32
C ILE A 176 19.59 4.02 -9.56
N ALA A 177 18.87 3.67 -10.63
CA ALA A 177 18.81 4.48 -11.85
C ALA A 177 18.09 5.82 -11.63
N ALA A 178 17.22 5.93 -10.60
CA ALA A 178 16.60 7.20 -10.22
C ALA A 178 17.58 8.16 -9.52
N LEU A 179 18.67 7.64 -8.93
CA LEU A 179 19.74 8.41 -8.30
C LEU A 179 20.89 8.69 -9.28
N ASP A 180 21.23 7.72 -10.11
CA ASP A 180 22.30 7.77 -11.08
C ASP A 180 21.82 7.22 -12.43
N ALA A 181 21.55 8.13 -13.37
CA ALA A 181 21.08 7.78 -14.70
C ALA A 181 22.08 6.91 -15.51
N SER A 182 23.34 6.81 -15.09
CA SER A 182 24.31 5.88 -15.72
C SER A 182 24.02 4.41 -15.43
N GLN A 183 23.22 4.12 -14.39
CA GLN A 183 22.76 2.78 -14.04
C GLN A 183 21.47 2.38 -14.77
N HIS A 184 21.02 3.18 -15.72
CA HIS A 184 19.85 2.88 -16.55
C HIS A 184 20.07 1.60 -17.37
N ASP A 185 19.11 0.67 -17.29
CA ASP A 185 19.06 -0.55 -18.08
C ASP A 185 18.04 -0.43 -19.23
N ASP A 186 18.47 -0.61 -20.48
CA ASP A 186 17.60 -0.46 -21.65
C ASP A 186 16.56 -1.57 -21.82
N GLN A 187 16.69 -2.68 -21.08
CA GLN A 187 15.70 -3.76 -21.05
C GLN A 187 14.64 -3.59 -19.96
N THR A 188 14.75 -2.56 -19.14
CA THR A 188 13.88 -2.34 -17.99
C THR A 188 12.91 -1.19 -18.25
N PHE A 189 11.68 -1.32 -17.73
CA PHE A 189 10.67 -0.26 -17.78
C PHE A 189 10.86 0.71 -16.61
N TYR A 190 10.79 2.01 -16.90
CA TYR A 190 10.89 3.06 -15.90
C TYR A 190 9.76 4.08 -16.04
N ALA A 191 9.54 4.82 -14.96
CA ALA A 191 8.82 6.08 -15.00
C ALA A 191 9.82 7.23 -15.18
N PHE A 192 9.70 7.97 -16.27
CA PHE A 192 10.52 9.13 -16.59
C PHE A 192 9.71 10.42 -16.39
N ALA A 193 10.35 11.49 -15.93
CA ALA A 193 9.86 12.86 -16.12
C ALA A 193 10.45 13.43 -17.40
N ASP A 194 9.62 13.98 -18.25
CA ASP A 194 10.08 14.83 -19.35
C ASP A 194 10.49 16.24 -18.86
N GLU A 195 10.91 17.11 -19.79
CA GLU A 195 11.34 18.48 -19.48
C GLU A 195 10.22 19.35 -18.87
N ALA A 196 8.95 19.01 -19.14
CA ALA A 196 7.79 19.69 -18.57
C ALA A 196 7.37 19.09 -17.21
N GLY A 197 8.03 18.02 -16.77
CA GLY A 197 7.71 17.28 -15.56
C GLY A 197 6.52 16.34 -15.70
N ALA A 198 6.06 16.04 -16.93
CA ALA A 198 5.05 15.02 -17.17
C ALA A 198 5.68 13.63 -17.13
N VAL A 199 4.96 12.67 -16.53
CA VAL A 199 5.43 11.30 -16.38
C VAL A 199 5.19 10.51 -17.66
N GLN A 200 6.19 9.75 -18.07
CA GLN A 200 6.15 8.79 -19.17
C GLN A 200 6.58 7.41 -18.63
N ILE A 201 5.72 6.40 -18.75
CA ILE A 201 6.03 5.03 -18.32
C ILE A 201 6.32 4.19 -19.56
N ARG A 202 7.56 3.74 -19.73
CA ARG A 202 8.02 2.94 -20.88
C ARG A 202 9.44 2.41 -20.66
N TRP A 203 9.94 1.61 -21.59
CA TRP A 203 11.38 1.35 -21.74
C TRP A 203 11.95 2.30 -22.80
N LEU A 204 13.23 2.68 -22.67
CA LEU A 204 13.93 3.52 -23.64
C LEU A 204 15.35 2.99 -23.83
N ALA A 205 15.85 2.94 -25.07
CA ALA A 205 17.24 2.54 -25.33
C ALA A 205 18.27 3.54 -24.76
N THR A 206 17.89 4.81 -24.67
CA THR A 206 18.72 5.87 -24.12
C THR A 206 17.80 6.92 -23.53
N VAL A 207 18.12 7.40 -22.33
CA VAL A 207 17.36 8.47 -21.67
C VAL A 207 17.56 9.78 -22.46
N PRO A 208 16.49 10.42 -22.96
CA PRO A 208 16.60 11.68 -23.67
C PRO A 208 17.23 12.79 -22.81
N ALA A 209 17.89 13.74 -23.43
CA ALA A 209 18.41 14.91 -22.73
C ALA A 209 17.28 15.66 -22.02
N GLY A 210 17.54 16.13 -20.79
CA GLY A 210 16.55 16.84 -19.98
C GLY A 210 15.54 15.93 -19.27
N TRP A 211 15.46 14.64 -19.60
CA TRP A 211 14.59 13.69 -18.92
C TRP A 211 15.26 13.13 -17.66
N ARG A 212 14.44 12.77 -16.68
CA ARG A 212 14.90 12.20 -15.40
C ARG A 212 14.17 10.90 -15.09
N ILE A 213 14.89 9.89 -14.64
CA ILE A 213 14.32 8.64 -14.11
C ILE A 213 13.74 8.92 -12.72
N LEU A 214 12.48 8.56 -12.49
CA LEU A 214 11.78 8.74 -11.22
C LEU A 214 11.66 7.45 -10.41
N GLY A 215 11.72 6.31 -11.09
CA GLY A 215 11.62 5.00 -10.48
C GLY A 215 11.47 3.90 -11.51
N ARG A 216 11.68 2.65 -11.09
CA ARG A 216 11.55 1.45 -11.91
C ARG A 216 10.15 0.87 -11.81
N LEU A 217 9.57 0.47 -12.94
CA LEU A 217 8.33 -0.30 -12.96
C LEU A 217 8.63 -1.74 -12.53
N LEU A 218 8.06 -2.19 -11.42
CA LEU A 218 8.22 -3.56 -10.92
C LEU A 218 7.34 -4.53 -11.70
N TYR A 219 6.04 -4.23 -11.76
CA TYR A 219 5.05 -4.95 -12.53
C TYR A 219 3.77 -4.11 -12.69
N ALA A 220 2.93 -4.52 -13.63
CA ALA A 220 1.60 -3.96 -13.83
C ALA A 220 0.55 -5.03 -13.50
N GLN A 221 -0.32 -4.75 -12.52
CA GLN A 221 -1.38 -5.65 -12.13
C GLN A 221 -2.64 -5.37 -12.93
N MET A 222 -3.04 -6.35 -13.72
CA MET A 222 -4.24 -6.30 -14.54
C MET A 222 -5.48 -6.69 -13.72
N PRO A 223 -6.66 -6.17 -14.06
CA PRO A 223 -7.90 -6.59 -13.43
C PRO A 223 -8.23 -8.02 -13.87
N TYR A 224 -9.12 -8.67 -13.12
CA TYR A 224 -9.62 -9.98 -13.52
C TYR A 224 -10.54 -9.84 -14.73
N ILE A 225 -10.02 -10.12 -15.92
CA ILE A 225 -10.76 -10.05 -17.18
C ILE A 225 -11.17 -11.47 -17.56
N HIS A 226 -12.47 -11.68 -17.73
CA HIS A 226 -12.98 -12.96 -18.21
C HIS A 226 -12.57 -13.12 -19.68
N ARG A 227 -11.87 -14.22 -19.99
CA ARG A 227 -11.55 -14.52 -21.39
C ARG A 227 -12.86 -14.74 -22.17
N PRO A 228 -13.07 -14.06 -23.32
CA PRO A 228 -14.19 -14.36 -24.18
C PRO A 228 -14.09 -15.83 -24.61
N GLY A 229 -15.08 -16.64 -24.22
CA GLY A 229 -15.08 -18.10 -24.39
C GLY A 229 -15.10 -18.90 -23.07
N SER A 230 -14.77 -18.28 -21.93
CA SER A 230 -15.02 -18.85 -20.59
C SER A 230 -16.48 -18.67 -20.16
N ALA A 231 -17.40 -18.85 -21.10
CA ALA A 231 -18.82 -18.85 -20.78
C ALA A 231 -19.07 -20.05 -19.89
N GLY A 232 -19.54 -19.80 -18.66
CA GLY A 232 -19.95 -20.81 -17.70
C GLY A 232 -20.91 -21.82 -18.32
N GLY A 233 -20.35 -22.91 -18.84
CA GLY A 233 -21.03 -24.16 -19.06
C GLY A 233 -20.99 -24.89 -17.73
N PHE A 234 -22.17 -25.05 -17.14
CA PHE A 234 -22.43 -25.64 -15.83
C PHE A 234 -21.55 -26.87 -15.47
N ALA A 235 -21.03 -26.78 -14.24
CA ALA A 235 -20.93 -27.82 -13.22
C ALA A 235 -19.76 -28.83 -13.30
N GLU A 236 -18.92 -28.70 -12.26
CA GLU A 236 -18.12 -29.75 -11.61
C GLU A 236 -16.87 -30.22 -12.39
N ASP A 237 -15.70 -29.99 -11.79
CA ASP A 237 -14.44 -30.69 -12.07
C ASP A 237 -13.85 -30.58 -13.49
N SER A 238 -13.16 -29.47 -13.78
CA SER A 238 -12.11 -29.53 -14.80
C SER A 238 -10.86 -28.78 -14.34
N ASP A 239 -10.11 -29.46 -13.47
CA ASP A 239 -8.66 -29.57 -13.50
C ASP A 239 -7.93 -28.43 -14.22
N GLU A 240 -7.66 -27.37 -13.47
CA GLU A 240 -6.66 -26.36 -13.82
C GLU A 240 -5.28 -27.00 -13.68
N PHE A 241 -4.84 -27.74 -14.72
CA PHE A 241 -3.46 -28.17 -14.88
C PHE A 241 -2.59 -26.95 -15.21
N GLU A 242 -1.75 -26.55 -14.25
CA GLU A 242 -0.59 -25.69 -14.46
C GLU A 242 0.42 -26.37 -15.40
N PHE A 243 0.96 -25.61 -16.37
CA PHE A 243 2.24 -25.88 -17.03
C PHE A 243 3.18 -24.70 -16.76
#